data_AF-A0A919KSN5-F1
#
_entry.id   AF-A0A919KSN5-F1
#
_cell.length_a   1.000
_cell.length_b   1.000
_cell.length_c   1.000
_cell.angle_alpha   90.00
_cell.angle_beta   90.00
_cell.angle_gamma   90.00
#
_symmetry.space_group_name_H-M   'P 1'
#
loop_
_entity.id
_entity.type
_entity.pdbx_description
1 polymer ?
#
loop_
_entity_poly.entity_id
_entity_poly.type
_entity_poly.pdbx_seq_one_letter_code
_entity_poly.pdbx_strand_id
1 'polypeptide(L)'
;MSTIHWTTGRTHRSARWHSESAAPLPQRTVVADDRMKADDAYRRACEGTALLWQGDFHNGRQLLHAMGRRIDRVSPRPSTSLSEAFHLHRRSTSHRAHVLGKLLVPLDDDHRPALRRAPDTRQACLEAYGPRRDPWQSRSGNCWE
;
A
#
# COMPACT_ATOMS: atom_id res chain seq x y z
N MET A 1 18.55 -2.20 1.05
CA MET A 1 17.23 -1.56 0.82
C MET A 1 16.50 -2.41 -0.21
N SER A 2 15.28 -2.85 0.07
CA SER A 2 14.54 -3.72 -0.86
C SER A 2 13.91 -2.89 -1.99
N THR A 3 13.86 -3.46 -3.18
CA THR A 3 13.33 -2.82 -4.39
C THR A 3 12.21 -3.69 -4.96
N ILE A 4 11.09 -3.08 -5.32
CA ILE A 4 10.01 -3.76 -6.04
C ILE A 4 10.20 -3.53 -7.55
N HIS A 5 10.03 -4.58 -8.34
CA HIS A 5 10.16 -4.55 -9.78
C HIS A 5 8.82 -4.92 -10.43
N TRP A 6 8.49 -4.26 -11.54
CA TRP A 6 7.31 -4.59 -12.33
C TRP A 6 7.52 -4.20 -13.79
N THR A 7 6.65 -4.69 -14.66
CA THR A 7 6.65 -4.35 -16.09
C THR A 7 5.39 -3.58 -16.43
N THR A 8 5.54 -2.41 -17.05
CA THR A 8 4.43 -1.64 -17.64
C THR A 8 4.56 -1.74 -19.17
N GLY A 9 3.69 -2.52 -19.82
CA GLY A 9 3.79 -2.77 -21.25
C GLY A 9 5.10 -3.49 -21.60
N ARG A 10 6.01 -2.81 -22.30
CA ARG A 10 7.37 -3.32 -22.62
C ARG A 10 8.47 -2.73 -21.73
N THR A 11 8.13 -1.81 -20.82
CA THR A 11 9.10 -1.11 -19.99
C THR A 11 9.22 -1.78 -18.62
N HIS A 12 10.44 -2.19 -18.27
CA HIS A 12 10.76 -2.61 -16.91
C HIS A 12 10.91 -1.38 -16.02
N ARG A 13 10.26 -1.40 -14.86
CA ARG A 13 10.31 -0.35 -13.86
C ARG A 13 10.62 -0.93 -12.50
N SER A 14 11.17 -0.09 -11.64
CA SER A 14 11.49 -0.44 -10.27
C SER A 14 11.34 0.77 -9.35
N ALA A 15 11.03 0.52 -8.09
CA ALA A 15 11.00 1.54 -7.05
C ALA A 15 11.48 0.95 -5.73
N ARG A 16 11.96 1.81 -4.84
CA ARG A 16 12.26 1.42 -3.46
C ARG A 16 10.98 0.92 -2.80
N TRP A 17 11.06 -0.24 -2.15
CA TRP A 17 9.96 -0.74 -1.34
C TRP A 17 9.90 0.04 -0.03
N HIS A 18 8.69 0.44 0.33
CA HIS A 18 8.39 1.13 1.57
C HIS A 18 7.06 0.64 2.14
N SER A 19 7.01 0.44 3.45
CA SER A 19 5.81 0.02 4.16
C SER A 19 5.80 0.57 5.57
N GLU A 20 4.75 1.31 5.91
CA GLU A 20 4.52 1.84 7.27
C GLU A 20 4.25 0.75 8.30
N SER A 21 3.67 -0.36 7.86
CA SER A 21 3.38 -1.51 8.71
C SER A 21 4.54 -2.51 8.79
N ALA A 22 5.73 -2.12 8.30
CA ALA A 22 6.89 -3.00 8.16
C ALA A 22 6.59 -4.28 7.37
N ALA A 23 5.66 -4.22 6.42
CA ALA A 23 5.31 -5.37 5.61
C ALA A 23 6.50 -5.79 4.73
N PRO A 24 6.74 -7.11 4.56
CA PRO A 24 7.80 -7.60 3.69
C PRO A 24 7.51 -7.25 2.23
N LEU A 25 8.57 -7.24 1.41
CA LEU A 25 8.46 -7.06 -0.03
C LEU A 25 7.50 -8.14 -0.61
N PRO A 26 6.49 -7.74 -1.39
CA PRO A 26 5.59 -8.71 -2.02
C PRO A 26 6.33 -9.65 -2.97
N GLN A 27 6.05 -10.95 -2.88
CA GLN A 27 6.61 -11.95 -3.79
C GLN A 27 5.95 -11.94 -5.16
N ARG A 28 4.68 -11.52 -5.23
CA ARG A 28 3.88 -11.46 -6.46
C ARG A 28 3.30 -10.07 -6.60
N THR A 29 3.51 -9.47 -7.76
CA THR A 29 3.02 -8.13 -8.09
C THR A 29 2.41 -8.15 -9.49
N VAL A 30 1.26 -7.51 -9.63
CA VAL A 30 0.62 -7.29 -10.93
C VAL A 30 0.29 -5.81 -11.09
N VAL A 31 0.34 -5.33 -12.33
CA VAL A 31 -0.15 -3.99 -12.65
C VAL A 31 -1.67 -3.98 -12.65
N ALA A 32 -2.26 -2.96 -12.04
CA ALA A 32 -3.68 -2.69 -12.01
C ALA A 32 -3.96 -1.27 -12.51
N ASP A 33 -5.05 -1.10 -13.25
CA ASP A 33 -5.50 0.19 -13.77
C ASP A 33 -7.02 0.34 -13.63
N ASP A 34 -7.57 1.41 -14.20
CA ASP A 34 -8.99 1.75 -14.14
C ASP A 34 -9.94 0.66 -14.70
N ARG A 35 -9.42 -0.35 -15.41
CA ARG A 35 -10.20 -1.46 -15.95
C ARG A 35 -10.32 -2.63 -14.98
N MET A 36 -9.52 -2.67 -13.91
CA MET A 36 -9.56 -3.76 -12.94
C MET A 36 -10.83 -3.71 -12.09
N LYS A 37 -11.62 -4.79 -12.13
CA LYS A 37 -12.82 -4.92 -11.30
C LYS A 37 -12.46 -5.13 -9.85
N ALA A 38 -13.28 -4.59 -8.94
CA ALA A 38 -13.06 -4.70 -7.50
C ALA A 38 -13.09 -6.14 -6.97
N ASP A 39 -13.88 -7.04 -7.57
CA ASP A 39 -13.87 -8.47 -7.21
C ASP A 39 -12.55 -9.15 -7.58
N ASP A 40 -11.99 -8.83 -8.75
CA ASP A 40 -10.70 -9.37 -9.18
C ASP A 40 -9.55 -8.83 -8.34
N ALA A 41 -9.57 -7.53 -8.05
CA ALA A 41 -8.60 -6.89 -7.16
C ALA A 41 -8.64 -7.52 -5.75
N TYR A 42 -9.85 -7.66 -5.17
CA TYR A 42 -10.04 -8.26 -3.86
C TYR A 42 -9.53 -9.70 -3.81
N ARG A 43 -9.91 -10.55 -4.78
CA ARG A 43 -9.46 -11.94 -4.86
C ARG A 43 -7.93 -12.04 -4.94
N ARG A 44 -7.30 -11.26 -5.83
CA ARG A 44 -5.82 -11.23 -5.98
C ARG A 44 -5.13 -10.80 -4.69
N ALA A 45 -5.67 -9.79 -4.01
CA ALA A 45 -5.14 -9.33 -2.73
C ALA A 45 -5.25 -10.40 -1.63
N CYS A 46 -6.37 -11.13 -1.57
CA CYS A 46 -6.54 -12.27 -0.67
C CYS A 46 -5.56 -13.43 -0.97
N GLU A 47 -5.22 -13.66 -2.24
CA GLU A 47 -4.17 -14.60 -2.66
C GLU A 47 -2.74 -14.09 -2.36
N GLY A 48 -2.61 -12.90 -1.77
CA GLY A 48 -1.34 -12.30 -1.39
C GLY A 48 -0.65 -11.50 -2.50
N THR A 49 -1.27 -11.35 -3.67
CA THR A 49 -0.73 -10.60 -4.80
C THR A 49 -0.85 -9.10 -4.55
N ALA A 50 0.26 -8.38 -4.65
CA ALA A 50 0.25 -6.93 -4.63
C ALA A 50 -0.23 -6.36 -5.97
N LEU A 51 -1.05 -5.32 -5.90
CA LEU A 51 -1.64 -4.63 -7.04
C LEU A 51 -0.97 -3.27 -7.16
N LEU A 52 -0.11 -3.11 -8.16
CA LEU A 52 0.49 -1.81 -8.43
C LEU A 52 -0.46 -0.96 -9.27
N TRP A 53 -1.04 0.05 -8.64
CA TRP A 53 -2.02 0.94 -9.26
C TRP A 53 -1.37 1.95 -10.21
N GLN A 54 -1.84 2.00 -11.45
CA GLN A 54 -1.41 2.95 -12.50
C GLN A 54 -2.57 3.73 -13.12
N GLY A 55 -3.79 3.57 -12.57
CA GLY A 55 -4.93 4.38 -12.93
C GLY A 55 -4.86 5.78 -12.32
N ASP A 56 -5.98 6.51 -12.33
CA ASP A 56 -6.03 7.79 -11.62
C ASP A 56 -6.29 7.64 -10.11
N PHE A 57 -6.06 8.72 -9.36
CA PHE A 57 -6.23 8.73 -7.91
C PHE A 57 -7.67 8.46 -7.46
N HIS A 58 -8.66 9.03 -8.16
CA HIS A 58 -10.06 8.92 -7.74
C HIS A 58 -10.56 7.49 -7.91
N ASN A 59 -10.24 6.86 -9.04
CA ASN A 59 -10.56 5.47 -9.31
C ASN A 59 -9.81 4.53 -8.37
N GLY A 60 -8.53 4.80 -8.07
CA GLY A 60 -7.78 4.02 -7.09
C GLY A 60 -8.42 4.09 -5.70
N ARG A 61 -8.83 5.28 -5.25
CA ARG A 61 -9.57 5.46 -3.99
C ARG A 61 -10.92 4.74 -4.00
N GLN A 62 -11.65 4.80 -5.12
CA GLN A 62 -12.90 4.06 -5.28
C GLN A 62 -12.70 2.55 -5.23
N LEU A 63 -11.65 2.03 -5.88
CA LEU A 63 -11.28 0.61 -5.85
C LEU A 63 -10.97 0.17 -4.42
N LEU A 64 -10.13 0.93 -3.70
CA LEU A 64 -9.80 0.66 -2.30
C LEU A 64 -11.06 0.60 -1.42
N HIS A 65 -11.96 1.56 -1.58
CA HIS A 65 -13.24 1.57 -0.86
C HIS A 65 -14.15 0.38 -1.24
N ALA A 66 -14.18 0.01 -2.52
CA ALA A 66 -14.94 -1.13 -3.01
C ALA A 66 -14.39 -2.47 -2.51
N MET A 67 -13.07 -2.60 -2.34
CA MET A 67 -12.43 -3.74 -1.68
C MET A 67 -12.77 -3.76 -0.18
N GLY A 68 -12.71 -2.62 0.50
CA GLY A 68 -13.08 -2.49 1.92
C GLY A 68 -14.48 -3.01 2.21
N ARG A 69 -15.47 -2.57 1.43
CA ARG A 69 -16.87 -3.05 1.57
C ARG A 69 -17.02 -4.56 1.38
N ARG A 70 -16.17 -5.19 0.56
CA ARG A 70 -16.20 -6.64 0.33
C ARG A 70 -15.63 -7.41 1.50
N ILE A 71 -14.54 -6.91 2.09
CA ILE A 71 -13.97 -7.46 3.33
C ILE A 71 -15.04 -7.43 4.44
N ASP A 72 -15.74 -6.29 4.58
CA ASP A 72 -16.71 -6.09 5.66
C ASP A 72 -18.03 -6.86 5.47
N ARG A 73 -18.31 -7.36 4.26
CA ARG A 73 -19.51 -8.17 3.99
C ARG A 73 -19.46 -9.53 4.70
N VAL A 74 -18.27 -10.00 5.05
CA VAL A 74 -18.11 -11.26 5.78
C VAL A 74 -18.46 -11.00 7.25
N SER A 75 -19.71 -11.31 7.61
CA SER A 75 -20.18 -11.14 8.99
C SER A 75 -19.34 -12.01 9.94
N PRO A 76 -18.80 -11.45 11.03
CA PRO A 76 -18.11 -12.23 12.05
C PRO A 76 -19.04 -13.30 12.61
N ARG A 77 -18.50 -14.48 12.93
CA ARG A 77 -19.26 -15.47 13.69
C ARG A 77 -19.62 -14.90 15.07
N PRO A 78 -20.80 -15.24 15.62
CA PRO A 78 -21.15 -14.84 16.97
C PRO A 78 -20.09 -15.35 17.96
N SER A 79 -19.64 -14.49 18.87
CA SER A 79 -18.70 -14.84 19.93
C SER A 79 -19.45 -15.28 21.19
N THR A 80 -18.93 -16.30 21.85
CA THR A 80 -19.44 -16.85 23.10
C THR A 80 -18.85 -16.18 24.35
N SER A 81 -17.79 -15.37 24.20
CA SER A 81 -17.14 -14.62 25.29
C SER A 81 -16.53 -13.29 24.83
N LEU A 82 -16.24 -12.40 25.78
CA LEU A 82 -15.56 -11.12 25.52
C LEU A 82 -14.13 -11.30 24.97
N SER A 83 -13.39 -12.29 25.46
CA SER A 83 -12.05 -12.61 24.96
C SER A 83 -12.10 -13.07 23.50
N GLU A 84 -13.05 -13.95 23.16
CA GLU A 84 -13.28 -14.39 21.79
C GLU A 84 -13.67 -13.22 20.88
N ALA A 85 -14.57 -12.35 21.33
CA ALA A 85 -14.94 -11.13 20.61
C ALA A 85 -13.72 -10.24 20.30
N PHE A 86 -12.85 -10.04 21.29
CA PHE A 86 -11.62 -9.26 21.13
C PHE A 86 -10.66 -9.89 20.11
N HIS A 87 -10.44 -11.20 20.19
CA HIS A 87 -9.59 -11.92 19.24
C HIS A 87 -10.15 -11.87 17.81
N LEU A 88 -11.46 -12.06 17.63
CA LEU A 88 -12.13 -11.94 16.34
C LEU A 88 -12.00 -10.53 15.77
N HIS A 89 -12.21 -9.49 16.59
CA HIS A 89 -12.05 -8.11 16.18
C HIS A 89 -10.61 -7.82 15.70
N ARG A 90 -9.59 -8.21 16.47
CA ARG A 90 -8.19 -8.01 16.07
C ARG A 90 -7.83 -8.77 14.79
N ARG A 91 -8.31 -10.01 14.64
CA ARG A 91 -8.12 -10.79 13.41
C ARG A 91 -8.75 -10.11 12.21
N SER A 92 -9.98 -9.61 12.34
CA SER A 92 -10.69 -8.86 11.28
C SER A 92 -9.94 -7.59 10.90
N THR A 93 -9.55 -6.76 11.88
CA THR A 93 -8.80 -5.53 11.64
C THR A 93 -7.45 -5.80 10.98
N SER A 94 -6.71 -6.80 11.45
CA SER A 94 -5.44 -7.20 10.85
C SER A 94 -5.61 -7.74 9.42
N HIS A 95 -6.62 -8.58 9.19
CA HIS A 95 -6.95 -9.10 7.87
C HIS A 95 -7.31 -7.97 6.90
N ARG A 96 -8.18 -7.05 7.33
CA ARG A 96 -8.55 -5.87 6.55
C ARG A 96 -7.33 -5.04 6.17
N ALA A 97 -6.48 -4.71 7.13
CA ALA A 97 -5.24 -3.97 6.88
C ALA A 97 -4.31 -4.71 5.91
N HIS A 98 -4.19 -6.03 6.06
CA HIS A 98 -3.35 -6.86 5.19
C HIS A 98 -3.85 -6.85 3.74
N VAL A 99 -5.15 -7.05 3.52
CA VAL A 99 -5.76 -7.11 2.18
C VAL A 99 -5.72 -5.74 1.51
N LEU A 100 -6.11 -4.68 2.22
CA LEU A 100 -6.10 -3.32 1.66
C LEU A 100 -4.67 -2.82 1.39
N GLY A 101 -3.71 -3.22 2.23
CA GLY A 101 -2.28 -2.92 2.03
C GLY A 101 -1.65 -3.58 0.81
N LYS A 102 -2.37 -4.47 0.10
CA LYS A 102 -1.91 -5.02 -1.20
C LYS A 102 -2.09 -4.04 -2.35
N LEU A 103 -2.92 -3.00 -2.21
CA LEU A 103 -3.01 -1.95 -3.22
C LEU A 103 -1.83 -0.98 -3.03
N LEU A 104 -0.85 -1.08 -3.92
CA LEU A 104 0.36 -0.28 -3.90
C LEU A 104 0.25 0.89 -4.86
N VAL A 105 0.84 2.01 -4.45
CA VAL A 105 0.87 3.24 -5.24
C VAL A 105 2.31 3.70 -5.38
N PRO A 106 2.81 3.97 -6.60
CA PRO A 106 4.12 4.56 -6.76
C PRO A 106 4.11 5.99 -6.21
N LEU A 107 5.14 6.32 -5.44
CA LEU A 107 5.41 7.67 -4.96
C LEU A 107 6.63 8.22 -5.71
N ASP A 108 6.54 9.49 -6.09
CA ASP A 108 7.70 10.24 -6.57
C ASP A 108 8.64 10.59 -5.42
N ASP A 109 9.80 11.17 -5.74
CA ASP A 109 10.83 11.49 -4.74
C ASP A 109 10.35 12.48 -3.66
N ASP A 110 9.36 13.30 -3.96
CA ASP A 110 8.73 14.22 -3.00
C ASP A 110 7.57 13.59 -2.19
N HIS A 111 7.41 12.26 -2.20
CA HIS A 111 6.27 11.54 -1.58
C HIS A 111 4.89 11.89 -2.16
N ARG A 112 4.86 12.42 -3.38
CA ARG A 112 3.61 12.59 -4.13
C ARG A 112 3.22 11.28 -4.78
N PRO A 113 1.96 10.83 -4.68
CA PRO A 113 1.48 9.75 -5.52
C PRO A 113 1.67 10.12 -7.00
N ALA A 114 2.38 9.27 -7.73
CA ALA A 114 2.62 9.42 -9.17
C ALA A 114 1.36 9.05 -9.98
N LEU A 115 0.19 9.55 -9.56
CA LEU A 115 -1.11 9.30 -10.15
C LEU A 115 -1.73 10.59 -10.67
N ARG A 116 -2.45 10.48 -11.79
CA ARG A 116 -3.23 11.58 -12.34
C ARG A 116 -4.32 12.02 -11.34
N ARG A 117 -4.50 13.34 -11.15
CA ARG A 117 -5.48 13.95 -10.22
C ARG A 117 -5.26 13.61 -8.74
N ALA A 118 -4.05 13.18 -8.35
CA ALA A 118 -3.70 13.06 -6.95
C ALA A 118 -3.65 14.43 -6.27
N PRO A 119 -4.10 14.56 -5.00
CA PRO A 119 -3.88 15.76 -4.22
C PRO A 119 -2.39 15.96 -3.92
N ASP A 120 -1.97 17.19 -3.61
CA ASP A 120 -0.60 17.44 -3.14
C ASP A 120 -0.44 16.94 -1.71
N THR A 121 0.27 15.83 -1.52
CA THR A 121 0.51 15.21 -0.21
C THR A 121 1.87 15.54 0.38
N ARG A 122 2.70 16.36 -0.28
CA ARG A 122 4.10 16.61 0.15
C ARG A 122 4.19 17.06 1.61
N GLN A 123 3.40 18.06 1.99
CA GLN A 123 3.46 18.65 3.31
C GLN A 123 3.08 17.63 4.39
N ALA A 124 1.97 16.91 4.19
CA ALA A 124 1.53 15.86 5.10
C ALA A 124 2.57 14.73 5.21
N CYS A 125 3.19 14.33 4.09
CA CYS A 125 4.25 13.33 4.10
C CYS A 125 5.53 13.82 4.79
N LEU A 126 5.91 15.09 4.60
CA LEU A 126 7.04 15.70 5.28
C LEU A 126 6.82 15.74 6.80
N GLU A 127 5.62 16.09 7.24
CA GLU A 127 5.27 16.13 8.66
C GLU A 127 5.21 14.72 9.29
N ALA A 128 4.65 13.74 8.57
CA ALA A 128 4.50 12.38 9.08
C ALA A 128 5.81 11.57 9.05
N TYR A 129 6.61 11.73 7.99
CA TYR A 129 7.78 10.88 7.71
C TYR A 129 9.11 11.60 7.80
N GLY A 130 9.10 12.94 7.90
CA GLY A 130 10.29 13.77 7.82
C GLY A 130 10.83 13.89 6.38
N PRO A 131 11.95 14.62 6.22
CA PRO A 131 12.66 14.67 4.94
C PRO A 131 13.05 13.26 4.51
N ARG A 132 12.94 12.99 3.22
CA ARG A 132 13.30 11.69 2.69
C ARG A 132 14.77 11.41 3.00
N ARG A 133 15.04 10.37 3.79
CA ARG A 133 16.43 9.96 4.12
C ARG A 133 17.10 9.46 2.85
N ASP A 134 17.89 10.32 2.24
CA ASP A 134 18.82 9.96 1.18
C ASP A 134 19.88 9.01 1.76
N PRO A 135 20.16 7.84 1.15
CA PRO A 135 21.21 6.95 1.64
C PRO A 135 22.61 7.56 1.58
N TRP A 136 22.79 8.70 0.90
CA TRP A 136 24.07 9.40 0.78
C TRP A 136 24.34 10.47 1.83
N GLN A 137 23.37 10.78 2.71
CA GLN A 137 23.61 11.68 3.85
C GLN A 137 23.69 10.89 5.15
N SER A 138 24.74 10.08 5.28
CA SER A 138 25.23 9.57 6.56
C SER A 138 26.70 9.15 6.43
N ARG A 139 27.59 10.04 6.88
CA ARG A 139 29.05 9.90 7.13
C ARG A 139 30.02 10.60 6.15
N SER A 140 29.95 11.93 6.10
CA SER A 140 31.14 12.74 6.39
C SER A 140 30.93 13.28 7.81
N GLY A 141 31.73 12.97 8.84
CA GLY A 141 33.18 12.95 8.81
C GLY A 141 33.66 14.39 8.67
N ASN A 142 33.87 15.06 9.82
CA ASN A 142 34.54 16.35 10.03
C ASN A 142 33.60 17.56 9.81
N CYS A 143 33.56 18.62 10.62
CA CYS A 143 34.43 19.13 11.68
C CYS A 143 33.54 19.87 12.68
N TRP A 144 33.81 19.71 13.98
CA TRP A 144 33.47 20.76 14.94
C TRP A 144 34.50 21.88 14.73
N GLU A 145 34.03 23.07 14.34
CA GLU A 145 34.58 24.37 14.73
C GLU A 145 33.41 25.30 15.06
#